data_AF-A0A539DWZ0-F1
#
_entry.id   AF-A0A539DWZ0-F1
#
_cell.length_a   1.000
_cell.length_b   1.000
_cell.length_c   1.000
_cell.angle_alpha   90.00
_cell.angle_beta   90.00
_cell.angle_gamma   90.00
#
_symmetry.space_group_name_H-M   'P 1'
#
loop_
_entity.id
_entity.type
_entity.pdbx_description
1 polymer ?
#
loop_
_entity_poly.entity_id
_entity_poly.type
_entity_poly.pdbx_seq_one_letter_code
_entity_poly.pdbx_strand_id
1 'polypeptide(L)' 'MHRDAIRPGERVLVIDDVLATGGTAAATCRLVEELGGGVAGLGFLIEITSLGGRARLGERQVESLARY' A
#
# COMPACT_ATOMS: atom_id res chain seq x y z
N MET A 1 -15.01 -0.50 -0.75
CA MET A 1 -14.40 -1.76 -0.25
C MET A 1 -15.51 -2.63 0.32
N HIS A 2 -15.51 -3.93 0.03
CA HIS A 2 -16.48 -4.84 0.65
C HIS A 2 -16.05 -5.14 2.09
N ARG A 3 -16.99 -5.10 3.04
CA ARG A 3 -16.70 -5.17 4.49
C ARG A 3 -16.21 -6.55 4.95
N ASP A 4 -16.42 -7.55 4.12
CA ASP A 4 -16.06 -8.95 4.28
C ASP A 4 -14.84 -9.36 3.43
N ALA A 5 -14.22 -8.39 2.74
CA ALA A 5 -13.07 -8.65 1.87
C ALA A 5 -11.81 -9.09 2.65
N ILE A 6 -11.72 -8.72 3.93
CA ILE A 6 -10.58 -9.00 4.79
C ILE A 6 -11.11 -9.46 6.14
N ARG A 7 -10.57 -10.57 6.65
CA ARG A 7 -10.88 -11.09 7.98
C ARG A 7 -9.81 -10.65 8.97
N PRO A 8 -10.18 -10.43 10.25
CA PRO A 8 -9.20 -10.09 11.29
C PRO A 8 -8.03 -11.07 11.34
N GLY A 9 -6.81 -10.55 11.38
CA GLY A 9 -5.57 -11.32 11.41
C GLY A 9 -5.01 -11.73 10.04
N GLU A 10 -5.74 -11.52 8.94
CA GLU A 10 -5.20 -11.75 7.60
C GLU A 10 -4.05 -10.80 7.27
N ARG A 11 -3.04 -11.32 6.57
CA ARG A 11 -1.90 -10.54 6.09
C ARG A 11 -2.13 -10.18 4.63
N VAL A 12 -2.12 -8.89 4.34
CA VAL A 12 -2.52 -8.35 3.03
C VAL A 12 -1.33 -7.68 2.34
N LEU A 13 -1.08 -8.05 1.10
CA LEU A 13 -0.14 -7.38 0.21
C LEU A 13 -0.92 -6.42 -0.68
N VAL A 14 -0.60 -5.13 -0.62
CA VAL A 14 -1.22 -4.12 -1.49
C VAL A 14 -0.41 -4.03 -2.78
N ILE A 15 -1.05 -4.24 -3.93
CA ILE A 15 -0.42 -4.14 -5.25
C ILE A 15 -1.14 -3.07 -6.06
N ASP A 16 -0.39 -2.19 -6.72
CA ASP A 16 -0.91 -1.20 -7.65
C ASP A 16 0.05 -0.99 -8.83
N ASP A 17 -0.37 -0.28 -9.87
CA ASP A 17 0.48 0.00 -11.03
C ASP A 17 1.57 1.03 -10.71
N VAL A 18 1.21 2.17 -10.10
CA VAL A 18 2.10 3.33 -9.92
C VAL A 18 2.07 3.87 -8.49
N LEU A 19 3.25 3.99 -7.87
CA LEU A 19 3.45 4.81 -6.68
C LEU A 19 3.80 6.25 -7.08
N ALA A 20 2.83 7.16 -6.99
CA ALA A 20 3.02 8.60 -7.16
C ALA A 20 3.19 9.31 -5.80
N THR A 21 2.18 10.06 -5.33
CA THR A 21 2.21 10.75 -4.03
C THR A 21 1.93 9.84 -2.83
N GLY A 22 1.58 8.58 -3.06
CA GLY A 22 1.28 7.59 -2.01
C GLY A 22 -0.10 7.74 -1.35
N GLY A 23 -0.93 8.69 -1.78
CA GLY A 23 -2.26 8.93 -1.19
C GLY A 23 -3.18 7.72 -1.27
N THR A 24 -3.33 7.13 -2.46
CA THR A 24 -4.17 5.94 -2.70
C THR A 24 -3.69 4.76 -1.87
N ALA A 25 -2.39 4.44 -1.95
CA ALA A 25 -1.79 3.33 -1.20
C ALA A 25 -1.95 3.49 0.32
N ALA A 26 -1.77 4.70 0.86
CA ALA A 26 -1.97 4.98 2.28
C ALA A 26 -3.43 4.84 2.71
N ALA A 27 -4.38 5.25 1.87
CA ALA A 27 -5.81 5.05 2.14
C ALA A 27 -6.17 3.55 2.11
N THR A 28 -5.63 2.79 1.16
CA THR A 28 -5.81 1.34 1.09
C THR A 28 -5.26 0.64 2.33
N CYS A 29 -4.08 1.03 2.83
CA CYS A 29 -3.52 0.48 4.07
C CYS A 29 -4.46 0.71 5.27
N ARG A 30 -5.02 1.91 5.40
CA ARG A 30 -5.97 2.22 6.49
C ARG A 30 -7.22 1.35 6.40
N LEU A 31 -7.76 1.17 5.19
CA LEU A 31 -8.94 0.32 4.98
C LEU A 31 -8.67 -1.15 5.35
N VAL A 32 -7.47 -1.65 5.05
CA VAL A 32 -7.03 -3.00 5.47
C VAL A 32 -7.00 -3.08 7.00
N GLU A 33 -6.36 -2.10 7.65
CA GLU A 33 -6.21 -2.04 9.11
C GLU A 33 -7.58 -1.88 9.82
N GLU A 34 -8.50 -1.09 9.26
CA GLU A 34 -9.88 -0.92 9.77
C GLU A 34 -10.71 -2.20 9.73
N LEU A 35 -10.43 -3.13 8.79
CA LEU A 35 -11.05 -4.46 8.75
C LEU A 35 -10.32 -5.49 9.65
N GLY A 36 -9.30 -5.07 10.40
CA GLY A 36 -8.52 -5.94 11.27
C GLY A 36 -7.44 -6.75 10.56
N GLY A 37 -7.17 -6.46 9.28
CA GLY A 37 -6.05 -7.04 8.55
C GLY A 37 -4.72 -6.36 8.88
N GLY A 38 -3.62 -7.06 8.70
CA GLY A 38 -2.27 -6.51 8.77
C GLY A 38 -1.68 -6.30 7.38
N VAL A 39 -1.16 -5.10 7.11
CA VAL A 39 -0.44 -4.84 5.84
C VAL A 39 0.93 -5.51 5.89
N ALA A 40 1.15 -6.50 5.05
CA ALA A 40 2.43 -7.22 4.95
C ALA A 40 3.49 -6.40 4.18
N GLY A 41 3.05 -5.53 3.28
CA GLY A 41 3.90 -4.68 2.44
C GLY A 41 3.12 -4.12 1.26
N LEU A 42 3.81 -3.37 0.41
CA LEU A 42 3.26 -2.79 -0.82
C LEU A 42 4.18 -3.08 -2.01
N GLY A 43 3.59 -3.41 -3.16
CA GLY A 43 4.29 -3.64 -4.42
C GLY A 43 3.74 -2.78 -5.55
N PHE A 44 4.63 -2.19 -6.35
CA PHE A 44 4.29 -1.34 -7.48
C PHE A 44 5.07 -1.75 -8.74
N LEU A 45 4.47 -1.57 -9.92
CA LEU A 45 5.25 -1.70 -11.16
C LEU A 45 6.20 -0.51 -11.32
N ILE A 46 5.69 0.71 -11.10
CA ILE A 46 6.41 1.95 -11.32
C ILE A 46 6.35 2.82 -10.06
N GLU A 47 7.44 3.50 -9.75
CA GLU A 47 7.49 4.53 -8.72
C GLU A 47 8.01 5.86 -9.30
N ILE A 48 7.30 6.95 -9.03
CA ILE A 48 7.72 8.32 -9.36
C ILE A 48 8.37 8.92 -8.10
N THR A 49 9.67 8.72 -7.97
CA THR A 49 10.48 9.03 -6.77
C THR A 49 10.45 10.52 -6.42
N SER A 50 10.39 11.40 -7.43
CA SER A 50 10.31 12.86 -7.25
C SER A 50 9.06 13.34 -6.49
N LEU A 51 8.02 12.49 -6.39
CA LEU A 51 6.78 12.80 -5.66
C LEU A 51 6.77 12.33 -4.21
N GLY A 52 7.83 11.64 -3.76
CA GLY A 52 8.01 11.29 -2.35
C GLY A 52 6.97 10.32 -1.77
N GLY A 53 6.34 9.49 -2.60
CA GLY A 53 5.21 8.64 -2.17
C GLY A 53 5.48 7.73 -0.99
N ARG A 54 6.70 7.18 -0.88
CA ARG A 54 7.11 6.31 0.23
C ARG A 54 6.96 6.99 1.60
N ALA A 55 7.16 8.30 1.69
CA ALA A 55 7.04 9.03 2.97
C ALA A 55 5.63 8.93 3.57
N ARG A 56 4.59 8.78 2.73
CA ARG A 56 3.21 8.58 3.21
C ARG A 56 2.92 7.16 3.69
N LEU A 57 3.82 6.22 3.41
CA LEU A 57 3.68 4.81 3.75
C LEU A 57 4.39 4.44 5.06
N GLY A 58 5.10 5.37 5.71
CA GLY A 58 5.77 5.12 6.99
C GLY A 58 6.79 3.98 6.90
N GLU A 59 6.88 3.15 7.95
CA GLU A 59 7.85 2.04 8.05
C GLU A 59 7.43 0.76 7.30
N ARG A 60 6.37 0.80 6.50
CA ARG A 60 5.91 -0.38 5.73
C ARG A 60 6.92 -0.72 4.63
N GLN A 61 7.11 -2.01 4.37
CA GLN A 61 7.95 -2.45 3.25
C GLN A 61 7.30 -2.05 1.92
N VAL A 62 8.09 -1.42 1.04
CA VAL A 62 7.65 -0.93 -0.27
C VAL A 62 8.64 -1.35 -1.34
N GLU A 63 8.16 -2.14 -2.30
CA GLU A 63 8.92 -2.56 -3.46
C GLU A 63 8.34 -2.00 -4.77
N SER A 64 9.22 -1.66 -5.70
CA SER A 64 8.88 -1.16 -7.03
C SER A 64 9.80 -1.76 -8.08
N LEU A 65 9.26 -2.18 -9.24
CA LEU A 65 10.06 -2.80 -10.29
C LEU A 65 10.86 -1.77 -11.11
N ALA A 66 10.29 -0.60 -11.38
CA ALA A 66 10.95 0.53 -12.05
C ALA A 66 10.80 1.82 -11.23
N ARG A 67 11.84 2.65 -11.22
CA ARG A 67 11.89 3.92 -10.48
C ARG A 67 12.29 5.06 -11.41
N TYR A 68 11.51 6.13 -11.40
CA TYR A 68 11.70 7.35 -12.20
C TYR A 68 11.72 8.60 -11.33
#